data_AF-A0A4S4D9L8-F1
#
_entry.id   AF-A0A4S4D9L8-F1
#
_cell.length_a   1.000
_cell.length_b   1.000
_cell.length_c   1.000
_cell.angle_alpha   90.00
_cell.angle_beta   90.00
_cell.angle_gamma   90.00
#
_symmetry.space_group_name_H-M   'P 1'
#
loop_
_entity.id
_entity.type
_entity.pdbx_description
1 polymer ?
#
loop_
_entity_poly.entity_id
_entity_poly.type
_entity_poly.pdbx_seq_one_letter_code
_entity_poly.pdbx_strand_id
1 'polypeptide(L)'
;MGFLSSLLEIIGFGIGIPIGFFVGFLILMYLEPKEVKDPVVRPIEEFDSSSLLDLYPEVPFWVKNPDYDRVDWLNRFIYDLWPCLEKVDWLNRFIYDLWPCLEKAICAQIRIMAKPIFAEYVGKFQINSIDFETLSLGTLPPIIHGIKVYEVNENELVFEPAVKWAGNSNITMVLRLLFLRITIQEIIRKQIASLYLWPHTLEIPILDSSVGAVNKPLGILHVKVLCARNLLKKDFIGMSDPYVQLSLSGERLPAKKSSIKMNNLNPDWNEDFKLLVKDLQSQVLQLHLYDWEKFGPHDKLGMQVIPLKLLMPHEKKEFTLDLLHSMKPDDPHNKKPRGKITVEMTFNPFKQDNERFSRPLERHEWIECVGKASQDMSFSSAGLLLVTVIGAKDVEGKHHNNPYSLVYFKGEQKKTKVIKKTRDPSWNEEFQFMLEEPPLKETIHIEVMNKRWRDIIFRSKESMGHVDINLIDVVNNGHMNDKYHLINSKKGVIHLDIRWKVI
;
A
#
# COMPACT_ATOMS: atom_id res chain seq x y z
N MET A 1 -44.21 11.27 77.63
CA MET A 1 -44.43 10.70 76.28
C MET A 1 -43.38 11.20 75.27
N GLY A 2 -43.02 12.49 75.23
CA GLY A 2 -42.05 13.01 74.24
C GLY A 2 -40.61 12.48 74.33
N PHE A 3 -40.06 12.28 75.53
CA PHE A 3 -38.68 11.81 75.71
C PHE A 3 -38.42 10.42 75.12
N LEU A 4 -39.38 9.51 75.24
CA LEU A 4 -39.27 8.15 74.72
C LEU A 4 -39.29 8.13 73.18
N SER A 5 -40.09 9.02 72.57
CA SER A 5 -40.18 9.20 71.12
C SER A 5 -38.88 9.71 70.53
N SER A 6 -38.28 10.75 71.11
CA SER A 6 -37.01 11.30 70.64
C SER A 6 -35.85 10.32 70.84
N LEU A 7 -35.86 9.52 71.91
CA LEU A 7 -34.87 8.46 72.12
C LEU A 7 -34.99 7.36 71.06
N LEU A 8 -36.21 6.94 70.72
CA LEU A 8 -36.48 5.95 69.67
C LEU A 8 -36.10 6.47 68.27
N GLU A 9 -36.29 7.75 67.99
CA GLU A 9 -35.83 8.38 66.74
C GLU A 9 -34.30 8.44 66.65
N ILE A 10 -33.61 8.82 67.73
CA ILE A 10 -32.13 8.83 67.77
C ILE A 10 -31.57 7.42 67.66
N ILE A 11 -32.21 6.42 68.27
CA ILE A 11 -31.83 5.01 68.14
C ILE A 11 -32.13 4.51 66.71
N GLY A 12 -33.30 4.84 66.15
CA GLY A 12 -33.69 4.47 64.79
C GLY A 12 -32.78 5.08 63.73
N PHE A 13 -32.35 6.33 63.90
CA PHE A 13 -31.46 7.02 62.97
C PHE A 13 -29.98 6.66 63.23
N GLY A 14 -29.57 6.65 64.48
CA GLY A 14 -28.18 6.39 64.90
C GLY A 14 -27.77 4.93 64.81
N ILE A 15 -28.72 3.99 64.89
CA ILE A 15 -28.45 2.54 64.76
C ILE A 15 -29.06 1.98 63.47
N GLY A 16 -30.27 2.40 63.11
CA GLY A 16 -30.96 1.88 61.92
C GLY A 16 -30.30 2.29 60.60
N ILE A 17 -29.69 3.47 60.49
CA ILE A 17 -28.94 3.85 59.28
C ILE A 17 -27.64 3.05 59.14
N PRO A 18 -26.78 2.93 60.18
CA PRO A 18 -25.61 2.06 60.10
C PRO A 18 -25.96 0.60 59.84
N ILE A 19 -27.00 0.07 60.48
CA ILE A 19 -27.48 -1.30 60.21
C ILE A 19 -28.03 -1.41 58.78
N GLY A 20 -28.78 -0.43 58.29
CA GLY A 20 -29.29 -0.39 56.92
C GLY A 20 -28.17 -0.36 55.88
N PHE A 21 -27.14 0.46 56.10
CA PHE A 21 -25.93 0.46 55.28
C PHE A 21 -25.16 -0.85 55.39
N PHE A 22 -25.06 -1.44 56.59
CA PHE A 22 -24.38 -2.71 56.81
C PHE A 22 -25.11 -3.88 56.14
N VAL A 23 -26.44 -3.95 56.26
CA VAL A 23 -27.28 -4.95 55.58
C VAL A 23 -27.27 -4.73 54.08
N GLY A 24 -27.40 -3.50 53.60
CA GLY A 24 -27.26 -3.16 52.18
C GLY A 24 -25.87 -3.53 51.63
N PHE A 25 -24.82 -3.30 52.41
CA PHE A 25 -23.44 -3.68 52.10
C PHE A 25 -23.26 -5.21 52.08
N LEU A 26 -23.84 -5.93 53.05
CA LEU A 26 -23.82 -7.39 53.08
C LEU A 26 -24.58 -8.00 51.89
N ILE A 27 -25.73 -7.44 51.51
CA ILE A 27 -26.46 -7.83 50.30
C ILE A 27 -25.60 -7.59 49.05
N LEU A 28 -24.85 -6.48 49.00
CA LEU A 28 -23.92 -6.19 47.91
C LEU A 28 -22.71 -7.14 47.88
N MET A 29 -22.20 -7.55 49.03
CA MET A 29 -21.09 -8.50 49.15
C MET A 29 -21.48 -9.94 48.82
N TYR A 30 -22.72 -10.34 49.12
CA TYR A 30 -23.22 -11.72 48.93
C TYR A 30 -24.05 -11.91 47.66
N LEU A 31 -24.14 -10.91 46.79
CA LEU A 31 -24.63 -11.10 45.43
C LEU A 31 -23.63 -11.97 44.67
N GLU A 32 -23.81 -13.29 44.80
CA GLU A 32 -23.05 -14.26 44.03
C GLU A 32 -23.21 -13.95 42.54
N PRO A 33 -22.10 -14.00 41.79
CA PRO A 33 -22.16 -13.78 40.36
C PRO A 33 -23.07 -14.83 39.74
N LYS A 34 -24.16 -14.39 39.11
CA LYS A 34 -25.06 -15.29 38.41
C LYS A 34 -24.37 -15.76 37.13
N GLU A 35 -24.37 -17.08 36.91
CA GLU A 35 -23.94 -17.62 35.62
C GLU A 35 -24.79 -17.01 34.50
N VAL A 36 -24.10 -16.44 33.51
CA VAL A 36 -24.74 -15.87 32.33
C VAL A 36 -25.14 -17.03 31.42
N LYS A 37 -26.44 -17.29 31.31
CA LYS A 37 -26.97 -18.32 30.40
C LYS A 37 -26.97 -17.82 28.96
N ASP A 38 -26.82 -18.75 28.03
CA ASP A 38 -26.90 -18.44 26.60
C ASP A 38 -28.32 -17.97 26.23
N PRO A 39 -28.43 -16.89 25.42
CA PRO A 39 -29.72 -16.42 24.95
C PRO A 39 -30.35 -17.43 23.98
N VAL A 40 -31.66 -17.65 24.12
CA VAL A 40 -32.43 -18.51 23.21
C VAL A 40 -32.68 -17.75 21.90
N VAL A 41 -32.06 -18.21 20.81
CA VAL A 41 -32.27 -17.65 19.46
C VAL A 41 -33.53 -18.25 18.85
N ARG A 42 -34.47 -17.40 18.40
CA ARG A 42 -35.69 -17.81 17.68
C ARG A 42 -35.84 -17.06 16.36
N PRO A 43 -36.39 -17.68 15.31
CA PRO A 43 -36.73 -17.02 14.05
C PRO A 43 -37.71 -15.86 14.25
N ILE A 44 -37.55 -14.79 13.46
CA ILE A 44 -38.42 -13.59 13.49
C ILE A 44 -39.90 -13.93 13.22
N GLU A 45 -40.15 -14.99 12.47
CA GLU A 45 -41.49 -15.48 12.11
C GLU A 45 -42.29 -15.99 13.33
N GLU A 46 -41.61 -16.32 14.43
CA GLU A 46 -42.24 -16.83 15.65
C GLU A 46 -42.63 -15.72 16.64
N PHE A 47 -42.34 -14.45 16.32
CA PHE A 47 -42.65 -13.31 17.18
C PHE A 47 -44.04 -12.74 16.90
N ASP A 48 -44.76 -12.42 17.97
CA ASP A 48 -46.05 -11.73 17.90
C ASP A 48 -45.88 -10.25 17.55
N SER A 49 -46.95 -9.62 17.07
CA SER A 49 -46.93 -8.24 16.55
C SER A 49 -46.49 -7.20 17.58
N SER A 50 -46.70 -7.44 18.88
CA SER A 50 -46.26 -6.54 19.95
C SER A 50 -44.76 -6.67 20.20
N SER A 51 -44.23 -7.90 20.26
CA SER A 51 -42.80 -8.15 20.36
C SER A 51 -42.01 -7.65 19.14
N LEU A 52 -42.60 -7.69 17.93
CA LEU A 52 -41.97 -7.14 16.72
C LEU A 52 -41.79 -5.62 16.76
N LEU A 53 -42.71 -4.88 17.39
CA LEU A 53 -42.60 -3.43 17.58
C LEU A 53 -41.52 -3.10 18.62
N ASP A 54 -41.40 -3.89 19.68
CA ASP A 54 -40.32 -3.77 20.66
C ASP A 54 -38.94 -4.09 20.05
N LEU A 55 -38.91 -4.94 19.01
CA LEU A 55 -37.72 -5.24 18.21
C LEU A 55 -37.38 -4.16 17.17
N TYR A 56 -38.24 -3.19 16.91
CA TYR A 56 -38.00 -2.15 15.89
C TYR A 56 -36.69 -1.37 16.11
N PRO A 57 -36.31 -0.95 17.32
CA PRO A 57 -34.99 -0.34 17.59
C PRO A 57 -33.82 -1.28 17.27
N GLU A 58 -34.05 -2.59 17.35
CA GLU A 58 -33.06 -3.64 17.13
C GLU A 58 -32.94 -4.14 15.69
N VAL A 59 -33.87 -3.74 14.81
CA VAL A 59 -33.86 -4.06 13.37
C VAL A 59 -32.58 -3.51 12.72
N PRO A 60 -31.91 -4.28 11.83
CA PRO A 60 -30.64 -3.88 11.22
C PRO A 60 -30.71 -2.54 10.49
N PHE A 61 -29.65 -1.73 10.60
CA PHE A 61 -29.60 -0.38 10.03
C PHE A 61 -29.80 -0.34 8.52
N TRP A 62 -29.43 -1.37 7.76
CA TRP A 62 -29.67 -1.44 6.31
C TRP A 62 -31.14 -1.67 5.93
N VAL A 63 -31.96 -2.17 6.86
CA VAL A 63 -33.42 -2.22 6.71
C VAL A 63 -34.02 -0.84 6.96
N LYS A 64 -33.40 -0.04 7.83
CA LYS A 64 -33.85 1.30 8.22
C LYS A 64 -33.36 2.41 7.28
N ASN A 65 -32.15 2.27 6.75
CA ASN A 65 -31.43 3.31 6.02
C ASN A 65 -30.96 2.75 4.65
N PRO A 66 -31.39 3.35 3.54
CA PRO A 66 -31.04 2.90 2.19
C PRO A 66 -29.57 3.14 1.81
N ASP A 67 -28.84 3.99 2.54
CA ASP A 67 -27.42 4.33 2.29
C ASP A 67 -26.42 3.25 2.76
N TYR A 68 -26.88 2.20 3.45
CA TYR A 68 -26.04 1.04 3.74
C TYR A 68 -25.98 0.15 2.50
N ASP A 69 -25.02 0.43 1.64
CA ASP A 69 -24.72 -0.41 0.48
C ASP A 69 -24.42 -1.84 0.96
N ARG A 70 -25.16 -2.81 0.40
CA ARG A 70 -24.69 -4.21 0.44
C ARG A 70 -23.33 -4.18 -0.25
N VAL A 71 -22.31 -4.75 0.39
CA VAL A 71 -20.89 -4.64 0.00
C VAL A 71 -20.59 -5.39 -1.31
N ASP A 72 -21.32 -5.08 -2.37
CA ASP A 72 -21.41 -5.84 -3.61
C ASP A 72 -20.10 -5.79 -4.38
N TRP A 73 -19.32 -4.71 -4.25
CA TRP A 73 -18.00 -4.60 -4.85
C TRP A 73 -16.95 -5.49 -4.15
N LEU A 74 -16.95 -5.56 -2.80
CA LEU A 74 -16.06 -6.44 -2.04
C LEU A 74 -16.47 -7.91 -2.25
N ASN A 75 -17.77 -8.16 -2.29
CA ASN A 75 -18.31 -9.48 -2.59
C ASN A 75 -17.94 -9.92 -4.02
N ARG A 76 -17.95 -9.02 -5.02
CA ARG A 76 -17.43 -9.32 -6.38
C ARG A 76 -15.93 -9.58 -6.37
N PHE A 77 -15.15 -8.75 -5.70
CA PHE A 77 -13.70 -8.92 -5.60
C PHE A 77 -13.30 -10.26 -4.94
N ILE A 78 -14.01 -10.65 -3.88
CA ILE A 78 -13.77 -11.93 -3.19
C ILE A 78 -14.31 -13.11 -3.99
N TYR A 79 -15.45 -12.98 -4.68
CA TYR A 79 -15.94 -14.00 -5.60
C TYR A 79 -14.96 -14.26 -6.74
N ASP A 80 -14.34 -13.21 -7.28
CA ASP A 80 -13.31 -13.31 -8.32
C ASP A 80 -12.04 -14.02 -7.81
N LEU A 81 -11.73 -13.90 -6.51
CA LEU A 81 -10.58 -14.55 -5.85
C LEU A 81 -10.90 -15.96 -5.32
N TRP A 82 -12.14 -16.21 -4.90
CA TRP A 82 -12.61 -17.44 -4.28
C TRP A 82 -14.10 -17.68 -4.60
N PRO A 83 -14.41 -18.39 -5.70
CA PRO A 83 -15.76 -18.46 -6.29
C PRO A 83 -16.87 -19.12 -5.44
N CYS A 84 -16.52 -19.66 -4.26
CA CYS A 84 -17.42 -20.49 -3.44
C CYS A 84 -18.06 -19.74 -2.25
N LEU A 85 -17.85 -18.43 -2.10
CA LEU A 85 -18.30 -17.66 -0.94
C LEU A 85 -19.50 -16.75 -1.27
N GLU A 86 -20.59 -16.86 -0.49
CA GLU A 86 -21.76 -15.96 -0.56
C GLU A 86 -21.65 -14.76 0.42
N LYS A 87 -22.51 -13.75 0.18
CA LYS A 87 -22.44 -12.37 0.71
C LYS A 87 -22.40 -12.29 2.24
N VAL A 88 -21.38 -11.59 2.78
CA VAL A 88 -21.18 -11.16 4.19
C VAL A 88 -21.12 -12.29 5.24
N ASP A 89 -21.74 -13.44 4.98
CA ASP A 89 -21.65 -14.66 5.79
C ASP A 89 -20.22 -15.14 5.92
N TRP A 90 -19.39 -14.98 4.88
CA TRP A 90 -17.98 -15.37 4.97
C TRP A 90 -17.24 -14.58 6.06
N LEU A 91 -17.54 -13.29 6.23
CA LEU A 91 -16.88 -12.43 7.22
C LEU A 91 -17.38 -12.78 8.62
N ASN A 92 -18.69 -13.00 8.77
CA ASN A 92 -19.25 -13.46 10.04
C ASN A 92 -18.76 -14.87 10.40
N ARG A 93 -18.60 -15.78 9.44
CA ARG A 93 -17.98 -17.11 9.63
C ARG A 93 -16.51 -16.99 10.00
N PHE A 94 -15.77 -16.13 9.32
CA PHE A 94 -14.36 -15.86 9.64
C PHE A 94 -14.20 -15.31 11.06
N ILE A 95 -15.02 -14.33 11.45
CA ILE A 95 -15.04 -13.78 12.81
C ILE A 95 -15.41 -14.87 13.82
N TYR A 96 -16.40 -15.72 13.50
CA TYR A 96 -16.80 -16.83 14.34
C TYR A 96 -15.65 -17.82 14.57
N ASP A 97 -14.93 -18.20 13.52
CA ASP A 97 -13.80 -19.11 13.59
C ASP A 97 -12.60 -18.49 14.35
N LEU A 98 -12.39 -17.17 14.21
CA LEU A 98 -11.33 -16.44 14.92
C LEU A 98 -11.69 -16.03 16.35
N TRP A 99 -12.96 -16.05 16.72
CA TRP A 99 -13.45 -15.52 17.99
C TRP A 99 -12.70 -16.05 19.22
N PRO A 100 -12.40 -17.36 19.33
CA PRO A 100 -11.67 -17.89 20.49
C PRO A 100 -10.25 -17.31 20.65
N CYS A 101 -9.62 -16.88 19.56
CA CYS A 101 -8.31 -16.23 19.56
C CYS A 101 -8.46 -14.73 19.82
N LEU A 102 -9.43 -14.10 19.15
CA LEU A 102 -9.69 -12.67 19.25
C LEU A 102 -10.13 -12.27 20.66
N GLU A 103 -11.05 -13.03 21.27
CA GLU A 103 -11.54 -12.82 22.63
C GLU A 103 -10.39 -12.84 23.65
N LYS A 104 -9.48 -13.82 23.55
CA LYS A 104 -8.29 -13.90 24.41
C LYS A 104 -7.36 -12.70 24.23
N ALA A 105 -7.11 -12.28 22.99
CA ALA A 105 -6.26 -11.13 22.69
C ALA A 105 -6.86 -9.83 23.24
N ILE A 106 -8.17 -9.62 23.04
CA ILE A 106 -8.88 -8.44 23.57
C ILE A 106 -8.87 -8.47 25.10
N CYS A 107 -9.16 -9.60 25.74
CA CYS A 107 -9.08 -9.75 27.19
C CYS A 107 -7.68 -9.44 27.74
N ALA A 108 -6.62 -9.87 27.04
CA ALA A 108 -5.25 -9.54 27.41
C ALA A 108 -4.96 -8.04 27.31
N GLN A 109 -5.40 -7.38 26.23
CA GLN A 109 -5.27 -5.94 26.07
C GLN A 109 -6.04 -5.16 27.14
N ILE A 110 -7.28 -5.55 27.44
CA ILE A 110 -8.07 -4.96 28.53
C ILE A 110 -7.32 -5.06 29.86
N ARG A 111 -6.72 -6.21 30.18
CA ARG A 111 -5.91 -6.37 31.40
C ARG A 111 -4.69 -5.45 31.42
N ILE A 112 -3.99 -5.30 30.29
CA ILE A 112 -2.81 -4.42 30.18
C ILE A 112 -3.22 -2.96 30.39
N MET A 113 -4.29 -2.51 29.74
CA MET A 113 -4.76 -1.13 29.80
C MET A 113 -5.38 -0.78 31.16
N ALA A 114 -6.04 -1.73 31.82
CA ALA A 114 -6.66 -1.48 33.12
C ALA A 114 -5.66 -1.39 34.28
N LYS A 115 -4.51 -2.07 34.18
CA LYS A 115 -3.45 -2.05 35.22
C LYS A 115 -3.03 -0.64 35.65
N PRO A 116 -2.64 0.29 34.76
CA PRO A 116 -2.26 1.64 35.17
C PRO A 116 -3.41 2.42 35.79
N ILE A 117 -4.65 2.21 35.32
CA ILE A 117 -5.85 2.84 35.90
C ILE A 117 -6.05 2.33 37.34
N PHE A 118 -5.99 1.02 37.55
CA PHE A 118 -6.13 0.41 38.87
C PHE A 118 -5.04 0.90 39.83
N ALA A 119 -3.80 1.00 39.36
CA ALA A 119 -2.68 1.48 40.16
C ALA A 119 -2.90 2.90 40.71
N GLU A 120 -3.68 3.75 40.03
CA GLU A 120 -3.98 5.10 40.52
C GLU A 120 -4.89 5.12 41.76
N TYR A 121 -5.74 4.10 41.90
CA TYR A 121 -6.69 3.97 43.01
C TYR A 121 -6.16 3.06 44.12
N VAL A 122 -5.21 2.17 43.82
CA VAL A 122 -4.53 1.35 44.83
C VAL A 122 -3.75 2.27 45.78
N GLY A 123 -3.95 2.08 47.09
CA GLY A 123 -3.40 2.94 48.15
C GLY A 123 -4.25 4.17 48.47
N LYS A 124 -5.18 4.59 47.60
CA LYS A 124 -6.22 5.56 47.93
C LYS A 124 -7.41 4.82 48.58
N PHE A 125 -8.08 5.46 49.53
CA PHE A 125 -9.28 4.92 50.19
C PHE A 125 -9.11 3.50 50.80
N GLN A 126 -7.89 3.15 51.23
CA GLN A 126 -7.55 1.83 51.81
C GLN A 126 -7.75 0.63 50.85
N ILE A 127 -7.68 0.88 49.54
CA ILE A 127 -7.72 -0.18 48.52
C ILE A 127 -6.34 -0.86 48.44
N ASN A 128 -6.30 -2.16 48.72
CA ASN A 128 -5.08 -2.97 48.67
C ASN A 128 -4.80 -3.48 47.26
N SER A 129 -5.83 -3.95 46.53
CA SER A 129 -5.70 -4.35 45.13
C SER A 129 -7.03 -4.27 44.38
N ILE A 130 -6.93 -4.10 43.06
CA ILE A 130 -8.05 -4.16 42.11
C ILE A 130 -7.62 -5.11 41.00
N ASP A 131 -8.35 -6.21 40.82
CA ASP A 131 -8.00 -7.25 39.84
C ASP A 131 -9.24 -7.81 39.15
N PHE A 132 -9.05 -8.37 37.95
CA PHE A 132 -10.08 -9.16 37.27
C PHE A 132 -10.00 -10.62 37.72
N GLU A 133 -11.03 -11.09 38.43
CA GLU A 133 -11.18 -12.51 38.78
C GLU A 133 -11.62 -13.32 37.56
N THR A 134 -12.68 -12.88 36.88
CA THR A 134 -13.06 -13.40 35.57
C THR A 134 -13.14 -12.25 34.58
N LEU A 135 -12.58 -12.48 33.39
CA LEU A 135 -12.71 -11.57 32.25
C LEU A 135 -12.85 -12.43 31.02
N SER A 136 -14.08 -12.60 30.58
CA SER A 136 -14.44 -13.25 29.31
C SER A 136 -15.48 -12.41 28.60
N LEU A 137 -15.32 -12.27 27.29
CA LEU A 137 -16.30 -11.59 26.45
C LEU A 137 -17.44 -12.54 26.05
N GLY A 138 -17.32 -13.83 26.37
CA GLY A 138 -18.34 -14.83 26.08
C GLY A 138 -18.05 -15.58 24.79
N THR A 139 -18.91 -16.55 24.48
CA THR A 139 -18.78 -17.48 23.35
C THR A 139 -19.36 -16.93 22.06
N LEU A 140 -20.20 -15.90 22.14
CA LEU A 140 -20.89 -15.32 20.99
C LEU A 140 -20.08 -14.15 20.41
N PRO A 141 -19.61 -14.25 19.15
CA PRO A 141 -18.90 -13.16 18.49
C PRO A 141 -19.81 -11.98 18.11
N PRO A 142 -19.23 -10.79 17.88
CA PRO A 142 -19.93 -9.70 17.22
C PRO A 142 -20.27 -10.06 15.78
N ILE A 143 -21.42 -9.60 15.31
CA ILE A 143 -21.92 -9.79 13.95
C ILE A 143 -21.84 -8.47 13.20
N ILE A 144 -21.32 -8.52 11.98
CA ILE A 144 -21.29 -7.36 11.08
C ILE A 144 -22.54 -7.41 10.21
N HIS A 145 -23.41 -6.40 10.35
CA HIS A 145 -24.65 -6.29 9.59
C HIS A 145 -24.51 -5.49 8.30
N GLY A 146 -23.47 -4.67 8.18
CA GLY A 146 -23.19 -3.85 7.00
C GLY A 146 -21.85 -3.15 7.14
N ILE A 147 -21.26 -2.69 6.05
CA ILE A 147 -20.02 -1.93 6.05
C ILE A 147 -20.21 -0.75 5.11
N LYS A 148 -19.98 0.46 5.61
CA LYS A 148 -19.91 1.65 4.80
C LYS A 148 -18.46 1.96 4.46
N VAL A 149 -18.19 2.36 3.22
CA VAL A 149 -16.83 2.58 2.74
C VAL A 149 -16.73 4.01 2.25
N TYR A 150 -15.73 4.72 2.76
CA TYR A 150 -15.41 6.07 2.33
C TYR A 150 -14.02 6.08 1.71
N GLU A 151 -13.95 6.59 0.50
CA GLU A 151 -12.68 6.98 -0.10
C GLU A 151 -12.44 8.44 0.29
N VAL A 152 -11.52 8.65 1.24
CA VAL A 152 -11.23 9.99 1.75
C VAL A 152 -10.15 10.65 0.89
N ASN A 153 -9.14 9.87 0.46
CA ASN A 153 -7.99 10.30 -0.36
C ASN A 153 -7.47 9.11 -1.19
N GLU A 154 -6.59 9.35 -2.18
CA GLU A 154 -5.99 8.28 -3.02
C GLU A 154 -5.22 7.18 -2.25
N ASN A 155 -4.84 7.45 -0.99
CA ASN A 155 -4.03 6.54 -0.17
C ASN A 155 -4.76 6.02 1.07
N GLU A 156 -6.02 6.42 1.29
CA GLU A 156 -6.74 6.10 2.53
C GLU A 156 -8.17 5.66 2.23
N LEU A 157 -8.49 4.45 2.67
CA LEU A 157 -9.80 3.85 2.51
C LEU A 157 -10.36 3.53 3.89
N VAL A 158 -11.45 4.20 4.25
CA VAL A 158 -12.06 4.11 5.57
C VAL A 158 -13.25 3.16 5.50
N PHE A 159 -13.21 2.11 6.31
CA PHE A 159 -14.32 1.18 6.48
C PHE A 159 -15.03 1.47 7.81
N GLU A 160 -16.34 1.65 7.76
CA GLU A 160 -17.21 1.83 8.92
C GLU A 160 -18.14 0.61 9.03
N PRO A 161 -17.74 -0.45 9.76
CA PRO A 161 -18.58 -1.62 9.98
C PRO A 161 -19.69 -1.33 11.00
N ALA A 162 -20.93 -1.65 10.63
CA ALA A 162 -22.07 -1.68 11.55
C ALA A 162 -22.05 -3.01 12.32
N VAL A 163 -21.48 -2.97 13.52
CA VAL A 163 -21.32 -4.12 14.42
C VAL A 163 -22.49 -4.20 15.40
N LYS A 164 -23.10 -5.38 15.55
CA LYS A 164 -24.02 -5.71 16.65
C LYS A 164 -23.44 -6.84 17.45
N TRP A 165 -23.49 -6.72 18.78
CA TRP A 165 -22.96 -7.75 19.66
C TRP A 165 -23.92 -8.00 20.83
N ALA A 166 -24.44 -9.23 20.89
CA ALA A 166 -25.28 -9.72 21.97
C ALA A 166 -24.53 -10.84 22.70
N GLY A 167 -23.37 -10.49 23.26
CA GLY A 167 -22.48 -11.42 23.95
C GLY A 167 -22.93 -11.79 25.35
N ASN A 168 -22.65 -13.02 25.76
CA ASN A 168 -22.78 -13.55 27.12
C ASN A 168 -21.51 -13.26 27.96
N SER A 169 -21.03 -12.01 27.93
CA SER A 169 -19.79 -11.64 28.61
C SER A 169 -19.87 -11.85 30.12
N ASN A 170 -18.82 -12.43 30.70
CA ASN A 170 -18.67 -12.61 32.14
C ASN A 170 -17.44 -11.85 32.64
N ILE A 171 -17.69 -10.71 33.26
CA ILE A 171 -16.65 -9.82 33.78
C ILE A 171 -16.89 -9.62 35.28
N THR A 172 -16.03 -10.21 36.09
CA THR A 172 -16.02 -10.05 37.55
C THR A 172 -14.73 -9.40 37.98
N MET A 173 -14.84 -8.22 38.60
CA MET A 173 -13.71 -7.57 39.25
C MET A 173 -13.77 -7.78 40.75
N VAL A 174 -12.59 -7.90 41.35
CA VAL A 174 -12.42 -8.02 42.79
C VAL A 174 -11.67 -6.80 43.29
N LEU A 175 -12.30 -6.12 44.24
CA LEU A 175 -11.72 -5.05 45.03
C LEU A 175 -11.35 -5.61 46.40
N ARG A 176 -10.08 -5.51 46.79
CA ARG A 176 -9.60 -5.90 48.13
C ARG A 176 -9.40 -4.64 48.97
N LEU A 177 -10.20 -4.46 50.01
CA LEU A 177 -10.15 -3.35 50.96
C LEU A 177 -9.76 -3.88 52.34
N LEU A 178 -8.56 -3.59 52.84
CA LEU A 178 -8.06 -4.09 54.13
C LEU A 178 -8.29 -5.62 54.33
N PHE A 179 -9.41 -6.00 54.97
CA PHE A 179 -9.82 -7.38 55.30
C PHE A 179 -11.07 -7.86 54.51
N LEU A 180 -11.62 -7.03 53.61
CA LEU A 180 -12.83 -7.30 52.83
C LEU A 180 -12.49 -7.54 51.36
N ARG A 181 -13.16 -8.53 50.77
CA ARG A 181 -13.13 -8.85 49.35
C ARG A 181 -14.50 -8.53 48.76
N ILE A 182 -14.57 -7.52 47.89
CA ILE A 182 -15.81 -7.11 47.22
C ILE A 182 -15.74 -7.54 45.76
N THR A 183 -16.72 -8.31 45.32
CA THR A 183 -16.93 -8.67 43.90
C THR A 183 -17.90 -7.70 43.25
N ILE A 184 -17.53 -7.15 42.10
CA ILE A 184 -18.36 -6.21 41.35
C ILE A 184 -18.56 -6.84 39.96
N GLN A 185 -19.82 -7.05 39.55
CA GLN A 185 -20.19 -7.59 38.23
C GLN A 185 -21.17 -6.67 37.49
N GLU A 186 -22.30 -6.30 38.11
CA GLU A 186 -23.38 -5.59 37.40
C GLU A 186 -23.09 -4.10 37.11
N ILE A 187 -22.41 -3.40 38.02
CA ILE A 187 -22.01 -2.00 37.84
C ILE A 187 -20.99 -1.87 36.69
N ILE A 188 -20.12 -2.86 36.59
CA ILE A 188 -19.04 -2.93 35.61
C ILE A 188 -19.59 -3.25 34.22
N ARG A 189 -20.61 -4.11 34.11
CA ARG A 189 -21.28 -4.38 32.83
C ARG A 189 -21.74 -3.09 32.15
N LYS A 190 -22.31 -2.15 32.92
CA LYS A 190 -22.76 -0.84 32.41
C LYS A 190 -21.61 0.14 32.13
N GLN A 191 -20.58 0.19 32.97
CA GLN A 191 -19.46 1.11 32.75
C GLN A 191 -18.51 0.64 31.64
N ILE A 192 -18.18 -0.65 31.57
CA ILE A 192 -17.39 -1.25 30.49
C ILE A 192 -18.14 -1.16 29.15
N ALA A 193 -19.47 -1.29 29.15
CA ALA A 193 -20.28 -1.02 27.95
C ALA A 193 -19.98 0.37 27.34
N SER A 194 -19.75 1.39 28.18
CA SER A 194 -19.38 2.73 27.72
C SER A 194 -17.90 2.87 27.33
N LEU A 195 -17.02 2.03 27.86
CA LEU A 195 -15.58 2.00 27.53
C LEU A 195 -15.32 1.38 26.14
N TYR A 196 -16.22 0.56 25.60
CA TYR A 196 -16.09 0.03 24.22
C TYR A 196 -16.22 1.11 23.14
N LEU A 197 -16.74 2.30 23.46
CA LEU A 197 -16.90 3.43 22.53
C LEU A 197 -15.83 4.53 22.71
N TRP A 198 -14.86 4.36 23.61
CA TRP A 198 -13.88 5.40 23.97
C TRP A 198 -12.51 5.14 23.28
N PRO A 199 -11.85 6.16 22.70
CA PRO A 199 -11.06 5.98 21.49
C PRO A 199 -9.65 5.51 21.82
N HIS A 200 -9.28 4.34 21.31
CA HIS A 200 -7.91 4.03 20.98
C HIS A 200 -7.94 3.39 19.60
N THR A 201 -7.42 4.09 18.60
CA THR A 201 -7.20 3.55 17.27
C THR A 201 -6.33 2.29 17.42
N LEU A 202 -6.88 1.13 17.09
CA LEU A 202 -6.12 -0.11 17.04
C LEU A 202 -5.38 -0.13 15.70
N GLU A 203 -4.11 0.27 15.71
CA GLU A 203 -3.24 0.15 14.54
C GLU A 203 -2.76 -1.31 14.42
N ILE A 204 -3.30 -2.02 13.42
CA ILE A 204 -2.85 -3.37 13.08
C ILE A 204 -1.91 -3.26 11.89
N PRO A 205 -0.58 -3.40 12.08
CA PRO A 205 0.35 -3.48 10.95
C PRO A 205 0.11 -4.80 10.21
N ILE A 206 -0.53 -4.73 9.04
CA ILE A 206 -0.83 -5.91 8.19
C ILE A 206 0.42 -6.44 7.50
N LEU A 207 1.34 -5.54 7.16
CA LEU A 207 2.65 -5.85 6.58
C LEU A 207 3.70 -5.16 7.43
N ASP A 208 4.81 -5.86 7.71
CA ASP A 208 6.01 -5.18 8.17
C ASP A 208 6.40 -4.16 7.09
N SER A 209 6.77 -2.95 7.50
CA SER A 209 7.17 -1.85 6.62
C SER A 209 8.27 -2.26 5.63
N SER A 210 8.95 -3.38 5.91
CA SER A 210 9.94 -4.06 5.09
C SER A 210 9.38 -4.85 3.89
N VAL A 211 8.13 -5.31 3.94
CA VAL A 211 7.51 -6.20 2.92
C VAL A 211 6.58 -5.43 1.97
N GLY A 212 5.99 -4.33 2.44
CA GLY A 212 5.07 -3.47 1.68
C GLY A 212 5.70 -2.23 1.06
N ALA A 213 6.97 -1.94 1.34
CA ALA A 213 7.69 -0.92 0.60
C ALA A 213 7.69 -1.35 -0.88
N VAL A 214 7.21 -0.48 -1.77
CA VAL A 214 7.66 -0.48 -3.16
C VAL A 214 9.17 -0.61 -3.10
N ASN A 215 9.72 -1.81 -3.38
CA ASN A 215 11.13 -2.14 -3.12
C ASN A 215 11.97 -0.96 -3.58
N LYS A 216 12.46 -0.20 -2.60
CA LYS A 216 13.30 0.96 -2.88
C LYS A 216 14.43 0.40 -3.73
N PRO A 217 14.58 0.85 -4.98
CA PRO A 217 15.56 0.24 -5.85
C PRO A 217 16.93 0.35 -5.19
N LEU A 218 17.72 -0.72 -5.23
CA LEU A 218 19.04 -0.78 -4.61
C LEU A 218 20.08 -0.02 -5.42
N GLY A 219 19.85 0.17 -6.72
CA GLY A 219 20.77 0.85 -7.61
C GLY A 219 20.42 0.73 -9.09
N ILE A 220 21.34 1.22 -9.94
CA ILE A 220 21.25 1.12 -11.40
C ILE A 220 22.25 0.08 -11.89
N LEU A 221 21.76 -0.84 -12.71
CA LEU A 221 22.58 -1.73 -13.50
C LEU A 221 22.85 -1.08 -14.86
N HIS A 222 24.11 -0.74 -15.11
CA HIS A 222 24.61 -0.38 -16.42
C HIS A 222 24.98 -1.67 -17.16
N VAL A 223 24.38 -1.87 -18.33
CA VAL A 223 24.65 -3.01 -19.21
C VAL A 223 25.09 -2.48 -20.56
N LYS A 224 26.33 -2.75 -20.93
CA LYS A 224 26.85 -2.46 -22.26
C LYS A 224 26.86 -3.73 -23.08
N VAL A 225 26.02 -3.77 -24.11
CA VAL A 225 26.00 -4.88 -25.07
C VAL A 225 27.11 -4.63 -26.09
N LEU A 226 28.20 -5.40 -25.98
CA LEU A 226 29.37 -5.22 -26.83
C LEU A 226 29.13 -5.86 -28.20
N CYS A 227 29.07 -7.19 -28.26
CA CYS A 227 28.98 -7.91 -29.52
C CYS A 227 28.41 -9.32 -29.36
N ALA A 228 28.05 -9.94 -30.48
CA ALA A 228 27.87 -11.38 -30.57
C ALA A 228 28.73 -11.96 -31.69
N ARG A 229 29.06 -13.24 -31.58
CA ARG A 229 29.92 -13.98 -32.51
C ARG A 229 29.33 -15.34 -32.85
N ASN A 230 29.48 -15.74 -34.12
CA ASN A 230 29.05 -17.04 -34.65
C ASN A 230 27.56 -17.35 -34.39
N LEU A 231 26.68 -16.37 -34.61
CA LEU A 231 25.24 -16.57 -34.44
C LEU A 231 24.71 -17.66 -35.39
N LEU A 232 23.72 -18.42 -34.91
CA LEU A 232 23.07 -19.45 -35.73
C LEU A 232 22.30 -18.79 -36.87
N LYS A 233 22.65 -19.12 -38.11
CA LYS A 233 21.87 -18.74 -39.28
C LYS A 233 20.57 -19.54 -39.32
N LYS A 234 19.42 -18.87 -39.30
CA LYS A 234 18.11 -19.52 -39.43
C LYS A 234 17.53 -19.47 -40.84
N ASP A 235 17.94 -18.49 -41.66
CA ASP A 235 17.37 -18.32 -42.99
C ASP A 235 18.02 -19.17 -44.07
N PHE A 236 17.17 -19.74 -44.93
CA PHE A 236 17.58 -20.46 -46.14
C PHE A 236 18.04 -19.50 -47.26
N ILE A 237 17.59 -18.23 -47.26
CA ILE A 237 17.92 -17.21 -48.27
C ILE A 237 18.10 -15.85 -47.59
N GLY A 238 19.34 -15.48 -47.25
CA GLY A 238 19.70 -14.24 -46.51
C GLY A 238 20.78 -14.49 -45.46
N MET A 239 21.34 -13.47 -44.78
CA MET A 239 22.01 -13.61 -43.48
C MET A 239 21.14 -12.94 -42.42
N SER A 240 21.21 -13.43 -41.18
CA SER A 240 20.42 -12.91 -40.05
C SER A 240 20.65 -11.42 -39.78
N ASP A 241 19.60 -10.74 -39.35
CA ASP A 241 19.50 -9.34 -38.92
C ASP A 241 19.37 -9.26 -37.37
N PRO A 242 20.42 -9.57 -36.58
CA PRO A 242 20.27 -9.72 -35.14
C PRO A 242 20.04 -8.41 -34.38
N TYR A 243 19.25 -8.50 -33.31
CA TYR A 243 19.17 -7.53 -32.22
C TYR A 243 19.02 -8.21 -30.85
N VAL A 244 19.38 -7.49 -29.79
CA VAL A 244 19.29 -7.96 -28.40
C VAL A 244 18.14 -7.26 -27.69
N GLN A 245 17.33 -8.04 -26.98
CA GLN A 245 16.31 -7.57 -26.07
C GLN A 245 16.75 -7.86 -24.62
N LEU A 246 16.72 -6.84 -23.77
CA LEU A 246 17.18 -6.87 -22.38
C LEU A 246 16.03 -6.58 -21.41
N SER A 247 15.92 -7.39 -20.36
CA SER A 247 14.97 -7.19 -19.26
C SER A 247 15.50 -7.73 -17.94
N LEU A 248 15.01 -7.19 -16.82
CA LEU A 248 15.26 -7.77 -15.49
C LEU A 248 14.08 -8.66 -15.08
N SER A 249 14.38 -9.77 -14.41
CA SER A 249 13.35 -10.66 -13.90
C SER A 249 12.47 -9.96 -12.85
N GLY A 250 11.16 -10.21 -12.91
CA GLY A 250 10.19 -9.63 -11.98
C GLY A 250 9.78 -8.19 -12.32
N GLU A 251 10.37 -7.57 -13.35
CA GLU A 251 9.93 -6.26 -13.84
C GLU A 251 8.80 -6.41 -14.85
N ARG A 252 7.74 -5.59 -14.69
CA ARG A 252 6.70 -5.40 -15.71
C ARG A 252 7.04 -4.30 -16.71
N LEU A 253 8.27 -3.76 -16.65
CA LEU A 253 8.74 -2.71 -17.54
C LEU A 253 8.96 -3.25 -18.96
N PRO A 254 8.71 -2.43 -20.01
CA PRO A 254 9.04 -2.81 -21.38
C PRO A 254 10.52 -3.15 -21.51
N ALA A 255 10.83 -4.27 -22.16
CA ALA A 255 12.20 -4.67 -22.42
C ALA A 255 12.91 -3.64 -23.33
N LYS A 256 14.17 -3.33 -23.01
CA LYS A 256 15.01 -2.46 -23.84
C LYS A 256 15.55 -3.27 -25.03
N LYS A 257 15.73 -2.63 -26.19
CA LYS A 257 16.18 -3.30 -27.42
C LYS A 257 17.36 -2.55 -28.03
N SER A 258 18.33 -3.30 -28.57
CA SER A 258 19.45 -2.74 -29.32
C SER A 258 19.06 -2.37 -30.75
N SER A 259 19.95 -1.67 -31.45
CA SER A 259 19.84 -1.53 -32.90
C SER A 259 19.90 -2.88 -33.61
N ILE A 260 19.21 -2.95 -34.75
CA ILE A 260 19.23 -4.12 -35.64
C ILE A 260 20.45 -3.99 -36.55
N LYS A 261 21.30 -5.02 -36.58
CA LYS A 261 22.45 -5.07 -37.49
C LYS A 261 22.10 -5.96 -38.66
N MET A 262 21.92 -5.36 -39.83
CA MET A 262 21.48 -6.09 -41.01
C MET A 262 22.57 -7.04 -41.52
N ASN A 263 22.17 -8.26 -41.88
CA ASN A 263 22.95 -9.26 -42.60
C ASN A 263 24.31 -9.55 -41.93
N ASN A 264 24.31 -9.75 -40.60
CA ASN A 264 25.52 -9.87 -39.80
C ASN A 264 25.42 -10.94 -38.71
N LEU A 265 26.19 -12.03 -38.84
CA LEU A 265 26.29 -13.10 -37.83
C LEU A 265 27.30 -12.80 -36.71
N ASN A 266 28.04 -11.71 -36.83
CA ASN A 266 29.02 -11.22 -35.86
C ASN A 266 28.76 -9.74 -35.55
N PRO A 267 27.57 -9.37 -35.04
CA PRO A 267 27.22 -7.97 -34.80
C PRO A 267 28.05 -7.36 -33.67
N ASP A 268 28.45 -6.11 -33.86
CA ASP A 268 29.03 -5.23 -32.83
C ASP A 268 28.04 -4.09 -32.59
N TRP A 269 27.45 -4.05 -31.39
CA TRP A 269 26.48 -3.03 -31.00
C TRP A 269 27.15 -1.87 -30.27
N ASN A 270 27.95 -2.18 -29.24
CA ASN A 270 28.53 -1.19 -28.33
C ASN A 270 27.49 -0.21 -27.78
N GLU A 271 26.33 -0.72 -27.35
CA GLU A 271 25.20 0.07 -26.87
C GLU A 271 25.03 -0.07 -25.36
N ASP A 272 24.83 1.05 -24.67
CA ASP A 272 24.68 1.14 -23.22
C ASP A 272 23.20 1.22 -22.81
N PHE A 273 22.82 0.41 -21.82
CA PHE A 273 21.48 0.34 -21.26
C PHE A 273 21.52 0.50 -19.75
N LYS A 274 20.57 1.26 -19.21
CA LYS A 274 20.35 1.39 -17.76
C LYS A 274 19.09 0.65 -17.35
N LEU A 275 19.20 -0.22 -16.36
CA LEU A 275 18.13 -1.03 -15.80
C LEU A 275 18.05 -0.85 -14.28
N LEU A 276 16.83 -0.80 -13.74
CA LEU A 276 16.60 -0.55 -12.32
C LEU A 276 16.62 -1.84 -11.51
N VAL A 277 17.52 -1.94 -10.54
CA VAL A 277 17.65 -3.12 -9.68
C VAL A 277 16.87 -2.88 -8.39
N LYS A 278 15.86 -3.72 -8.15
CA LYS A 278 15.09 -3.77 -6.89
C LYS A 278 15.69 -4.72 -5.87
N ASP A 279 16.30 -5.81 -6.34
CA ASP A 279 16.94 -6.79 -5.49
C ASP A 279 18.13 -7.44 -6.21
N LEU A 280 19.34 -7.22 -5.68
CA LEU A 280 20.57 -7.76 -6.25
C LEU A 280 20.68 -9.29 -6.05
N GLN A 281 20.04 -9.84 -5.01
CA GLN A 281 20.16 -11.25 -4.64
C GLN A 281 19.27 -12.15 -5.48
N SER A 282 18.02 -11.75 -5.72
CA SER A 282 17.06 -12.56 -6.49
C SER A 282 17.01 -12.22 -7.98
N GLN A 283 17.28 -10.97 -8.39
CA GLN A 283 17.09 -10.59 -9.77
C GLN A 283 18.18 -11.11 -10.70
N VAL A 284 17.76 -11.38 -11.94
CA VAL A 284 18.61 -11.81 -13.03
C VAL A 284 18.38 -10.95 -14.26
N LEU A 285 19.45 -10.64 -15.00
CA LEU A 285 19.38 -10.02 -16.32
C LEU A 285 19.04 -11.08 -17.36
N GLN A 286 17.99 -10.86 -18.13
CA GLN A 286 17.57 -11.71 -19.24
C GLN A 286 17.97 -11.05 -20.56
N LEU A 287 18.71 -11.79 -21.37
CA LEU A 287 19.15 -11.41 -22.71
C LEU A 287 18.50 -12.34 -23.72
N HIS A 288 17.73 -11.77 -24.63
CA HIS A 288 17.08 -12.52 -25.70
C HIS A 288 17.57 -11.99 -27.05
N LEU A 289 18.10 -12.86 -27.90
CA LEU A 289 18.54 -12.50 -29.23
C LEU A 289 17.52 -12.96 -30.26
N TYR A 290 17.18 -12.04 -31.15
CA TYR A 290 16.20 -12.23 -32.19
C TYR A 290 16.78 -11.83 -33.54
N ASP A 291 16.34 -12.55 -34.56
CA ASP A 291 16.50 -12.22 -35.96
C ASP A 291 15.35 -11.30 -36.37
N TRP A 292 15.66 -10.10 -36.84
CA TRP A 292 14.64 -9.19 -37.30
C TRP A 292 14.07 -9.67 -38.63
N GLU A 293 12.75 -9.64 -38.74
CA GLU A 293 12.03 -10.14 -39.91
C GLU A 293 11.08 -9.06 -40.39
N LYS A 294 11.05 -8.85 -41.70
CA LYS A 294 10.22 -7.81 -42.31
C LYS A 294 8.73 -8.17 -42.24
N PHE A 295 8.42 -9.46 -42.26
CA PHE A 295 7.06 -9.99 -42.24
C PHE A 295 6.98 -11.20 -41.30
N GLY A 296 6.09 -11.15 -40.30
CA GLY A 296 5.89 -12.26 -39.37
C GLY A 296 6.66 -12.12 -38.04
N PRO A 297 6.63 -13.17 -37.20
CA PRO A 297 7.31 -13.16 -35.90
C PRO A 297 8.84 -13.24 -36.06
N HIS A 298 9.55 -12.46 -35.25
CA HIS A 298 11.01 -12.47 -35.21
C HIS A 298 11.56 -13.81 -34.71
N ASP A 299 12.61 -14.28 -35.37
CA ASP A 299 13.11 -15.61 -35.13
C ASP A 299 14.07 -15.65 -33.95
N LYS A 300 13.81 -16.49 -32.94
CA LYS A 300 14.69 -16.54 -31.76
C LYS A 300 16.03 -17.20 -32.13
N LEU A 301 17.11 -16.45 -32.00
CA LEU A 301 18.49 -16.90 -32.24
C LEU A 301 19.04 -17.62 -31.00
N GLY A 302 18.79 -17.05 -29.81
CA GLY A 302 19.18 -17.62 -28.53
C GLY A 302 18.77 -16.76 -27.33
N MET A 303 19.07 -17.23 -26.13
CA MET A 303 18.91 -16.48 -24.90
C MET A 303 19.99 -16.80 -23.89
N GLN A 304 20.16 -15.89 -22.93
CA GLN A 304 21.00 -16.09 -21.77
C GLN A 304 20.47 -15.32 -20.56
N VAL A 305 20.79 -15.81 -19.36
CA VAL A 305 20.41 -15.18 -18.09
C VAL A 305 21.64 -15.02 -17.21
N ILE A 306 21.83 -13.81 -16.64
CA ILE A 306 22.97 -13.48 -15.79
C ILE A 306 22.45 -13.08 -14.40
N PRO A 307 22.72 -13.86 -13.34
CA PRO A 307 22.35 -13.48 -11.98
C PRO A 307 23.11 -12.23 -11.52
N LEU A 308 22.39 -11.23 -10.99
CA LEU A 308 23.01 -9.96 -10.58
C LEU A 308 23.90 -10.09 -9.35
N LYS A 309 23.68 -11.11 -8.51
CA LYS A 309 24.54 -11.46 -7.35
C LYS A 309 26.01 -11.74 -7.71
N LEU A 310 26.32 -11.93 -9.00
CA LEU A 310 27.69 -12.13 -9.48
C LEU A 310 28.47 -10.82 -9.65
N LEU A 311 27.80 -9.67 -9.50
CA LEU A 311 28.39 -8.34 -9.62
C LEU A 311 28.80 -7.82 -8.25
N MET A 312 29.95 -7.16 -8.21
CA MET A 312 30.36 -6.34 -7.08
C MET A 312 29.97 -4.88 -7.36
N PRO A 313 29.53 -4.12 -6.35
CA PRO A 313 29.22 -2.70 -6.51
C PRO A 313 30.39 -1.90 -7.10
N HIS A 314 30.09 -1.04 -8.09
CA HIS A 314 31.02 -0.17 -8.81
C HIS A 314 32.13 -0.89 -9.58
N GLU A 315 32.10 -2.22 -9.66
CA GLU A 315 33.07 -3.01 -10.41
C GLU A 315 32.52 -3.34 -11.80
N LYS A 316 33.33 -3.11 -12.83
CA LYS A 316 33.00 -3.53 -14.19
C LYS A 316 33.32 -5.01 -14.36
N LYS A 317 32.35 -5.77 -14.86
CA LYS A 317 32.51 -7.19 -15.13
C LYS A 317 32.05 -7.54 -16.53
N GLU A 318 32.95 -8.14 -17.30
CA GLU A 318 32.66 -8.65 -18.64
C GLU A 318 32.19 -10.11 -18.56
N PHE A 319 31.14 -10.44 -19.30
CA PHE A 319 30.61 -11.79 -19.45
C PHE A 319 30.59 -12.16 -20.92
N THR A 320 31.31 -13.22 -21.29
CA THR A 320 31.19 -13.89 -22.59
C THR A 320 30.45 -15.20 -22.40
N LEU A 321 29.25 -15.31 -22.97
CA LEU A 321 28.31 -16.39 -22.68
C LEU A 321 27.82 -17.07 -23.95
N ASP A 322 27.76 -18.41 -23.91
CA ASP A 322 27.16 -19.20 -24.97
C ASP A 322 25.64 -19.01 -25.00
N LEU A 323 25.08 -18.85 -26.19
CA LEU A 323 23.64 -18.67 -26.39
C LEU A 323 22.92 -20.02 -26.32
N LEU A 324 21.83 -20.06 -25.54
CA LEU A 324 21.02 -21.26 -25.36
C LEU A 324 19.68 -21.15 -26.08
N HIS A 325 19.07 -22.29 -26.40
CA HIS A 325 17.70 -22.32 -26.93
C HIS A 325 16.68 -22.00 -25.83
N SER A 326 16.88 -22.63 -24.66
CA SER A 326 16.00 -22.59 -23.49
C SER A 326 16.82 -22.69 -22.20
N MET A 327 16.26 -22.20 -21.09
CA MET A 327 16.89 -22.31 -19.76
C MET A 327 16.76 -23.71 -19.14
N LYS A 328 16.07 -24.65 -19.80
CA LYS A 328 15.93 -26.02 -19.33
C LYS A 328 17.25 -26.78 -19.54
N PRO A 329 17.90 -27.32 -18.48
CA PRO A 329 19.18 -28.02 -18.62
C PRO A 329 19.13 -29.20 -19.58
N ASP A 330 18.00 -29.91 -19.60
CA ASP A 330 17.80 -31.14 -20.38
C ASP A 330 17.23 -30.92 -21.79
N ASP A 331 17.16 -29.67 -22.27
CA ASP A 331 16.66 -29.43 -23.63
C ASP A 331 17.68 -29.96 -24.66
N PRO A 332 17.34 -30.97 -25.48
CA PRO A 332 18.25 -31.52 -26.48
C PRO A 332 18.72 -30.45 -27.49
N HIS A 333 17.98 -29.36 -27.66
CA HIS A 333 18.34 -28.26 -28.57
C HIS A 333 19.42 -27.33 -28.02
N ASN A 334 19.71 -27.38 -26.72
CA ASN A 334 20.82 -26.63 -26.12
C ASN A 334 22.19 -27.21 -26.50
N LYS A 335 22.25 -28.46 -26.99
CA LYS A 335 23.49 -29.07 -27.48
C LYS A 335 23.98 -28.47 -28.80
N LYS A 336 23.12 -27.76 -29.54
CA LYS A 336 23.49 -27.09 -30.80
C LYS A 336 24.12 -25.73 -30.47
N PRO A 337 25.34 -25.44 -30.96
CA PRO A 337 25.97 -24.13 -30.74
C PRO A 337 25.16 -23.04 -31.45
N ARG A 338 24.81 -21.97 -30.73
CA ARG A 338 24.01 -20.84 -31.24
C ARG A 338 24.76 -19.51 -31.28
N GLY A 339 26.08 -19.57 -31.09
CA GLY A 339 26.95 -18.40 -30.97
C GLY A 339 27.17 -17.96 -29.53
N LYS A 340 27.93 -16.89 -29.38
CA LYS A 340 28.30 -16.28 -28.09
C LYS A 340 27.89 -14.83 -28.07
N ILE A 341 27.47 -14.33 -26.91
CA ILE A 341 27.24 -12.91 -26.65
C ILE A 341 28.21 -12.41 -25.58
N THR A 342 28.77 -11.23 -25.80
CA THR A 342 29.64 -10.54 -24.84
C THR A 342 28.96 -9.27 -24.35
N VAL A 343 28.81 -9.13 -23.03
CA VAL A 343 28.25 -7.95 -22.35
C VAL A 343 29.15 -7.50 -21.21
N GLU A 344 29.27 -6.19 -21.03
CA GLU A 344 29.88 -5.59 -19.84
C GLU A 344 28.77 -5.10 -18.90
N MET A 345 28.91 -5.37 -17.60
CA MET A 345 27.92 -5.03 -16.60
C MET A 345 28.58 -4.29 -15.44
N THR A 346 27.89 -3.28 -14.90
CA THR A 346 28.34 -2.53 -13.72
C THR A 346 27.13 -2.18 -12.86
N PHE A 347 27.17 -2.55 -11.58
CA PHE A 347 26.10 -2.21 -10.64
C PHE A 347 26.49 -1.02 -9.78
N ASN A 348 25.74 0.07 -9.87
CA ASN A 348 25.94 1.27 -9.08
C ASN A 348 24.84 1.36 -8.01
N PRO A 349 25.13 1.01 -6.73
CA PRO A 349 24.16 1.13 -5.66
C PRO A 349 23.80 2.59 -5.38
N PHE A 350 22.57 2.83 -4.95
CA PHE A 350 22.19 4.12 -4.39
C PHE A 350 22.70 4.26 -2.95
N LYS A 351 23.01 5.50 -2.54
CA LYS A 351 23.44 5.77 -1.16
C LYS A 351 22.26 5.54 -0.23
N GLN A 352 22.46 4.74 0.80
CA GLN A 352 21.41 4.46 1.78
C GLN A 352 21.39 5.58 2.83
N ASP A 353 20.35 6.43 2.81
CA ASP A 353 20.09 7.44 3.84
C ASP A 353 19.70 6.77 5.19
N ASN A 354 20.64 6.07 5.84
CA ASN A 354 20.45 5.51 7.18
C ASN A 354 21.08 6.35 8.30
N GLU A 355 21.72 7.48 7.99
CA GLU A 355 22.38 8.32 9.01
C GLU A 355 21.48 9.42 9.62
N ARG A 356 20.24 9.59 9.16
CA ARG A 356 19.36 10.65 9.71
C ARG A 356 18.52 10.27 10.92
N PHE A 357 18.49 8.99 11.34
CA PHE A 357 17.66 8.55 12.47
C PHE A 357 18.43 8.07 13.72
N SER A 358 19.74 8.27 13.77
CA SER A 358 20.58 7.98 14.93
C SER A 358 21.25 9.23 15.49
N ARG A 359 20.46 10.25 15.84
CA ARG A 359 20.86 11.26 16.82
C ARG A 359 19.79 11.40 17.91
N PRO A 360 20.14 11.24 19.19
CA PRO A 360 19.24 11.55 20.29
C PRO A 360 18.78 13.01 20.18
N LEU A 361 17.47 13.21 20.35
CA LEU A 361 16.81 14.49 20.29
C LEU A 361 17.23 15.33 21.52
N GLU A 362 18.36 16.02 21.45
CA GLU A 362 18.66 17.11 22.39
C GLU A 362 18.06 18.42 21.86
N ARG A 363 17.25 19.01 22.72
CA ARG A 363 16.39 20.17 22.51
C ARG A 363 17.20 21.44 22.81
N HIS A 364 16.98 22.49 22.01
CA HIS A 364 17.59 23.85 22.05
C HIS A 364 18.80 23.96 21.10
N GLU A 365 18.91 24.90 20.15
CA GLU A 365 18.53 26.31 20.06
C GLU A 365 18.37 26.69 18.57
N TRP A 366 17.40 27.54 18.25
CA TRP A 366 17.41 28.34 17.02
C TRP A 366 18.02 29.70 17.37
N ILE A 367 19.08 30.10 16.65
CA ILE A 367 19.42 31.46 16.18
C ILE A 367 20.91 31.47 15.74
N GLU A 368 21.21 32.28 14.70
CA GLU A 368 22.51 32.57 14.07
C GLU A 368 23.05 31.46 13.12
N CYS A 369 23.27 31.67 11.81
CA CYS A 369 23.76 32.85 11.10
C CYS A 369 23.27 32.93 9.64
N VAL A 370 22.92 34.14 9.22
CA VAL A 370 23.00 34.60 7.83
C VAL A 370 24.48 34.88 7.52
N GLY A 371 25.04 34.28 6.46
CA GLY A 371 26.31 34.74 5.90
C GLY A 371 27.17 33.69 5.19
N LYS A 372 27.08 33.67 3.85
CA LYS A 372 28.10 33.26 2.86
C LYS A 372 28.96 32.01 3.16
N ALA A 373 28.65 30.92 2.45
CA ALA A 373 29.68 30.04 1.88
C ALA A 373 29.13 29.36 0.62
N SER A 374 29.53 29.89 -0.54
CA SER A 374 29.60 29.13 -1.78
C SER A 374 30.75 28.14 -1.65
N GLN A 375 30.43 26.86 -1.50
CA GLN A 375 31.29 25.73 -1.85
C GLN A 375 30.40 24.52 -2.04
N ASP A 376 30.66 23.79 -3.12
CA ASP A 376 29.90 22.65 -3.62
C ASP A 376 29.53 21.66 -2.51
N MET A 377 28.30 21.76 -2.00
CA MET A 377 27.67 20.64 -1.33
C MET A 377 27.24 19.68 -2.43
N SER A 378 28.03 18.62 -2.64
CA SER A 378 27.68 17.52 -3.52
C SER A 378 26.40 16.86 -3.00
N PHE A 379 25.24 17.32 -3.46
CA PHE A 379 23.97 16.58 -3.38
C PHE A 379 24.06 15.40 -4.35
N SER A 380 24.93 14.46 -4.05
CA SER A 380 25.12 13.22 -4.81
C SER A 380 24.17 12.17 -4.23
N SER A 381 22.89 12.56 -4.14
CA SER A 381 21.77 11.73 -3.69
C SER A 381 20.98 11.35 -4.94
N ALA A 382 20.98 10.07 -5.27
CA ALA A 382 20.14 9.56 -6.34
C ALA A 382 18.65 9.84 -6.00
N GLY A 383 17.81 9.91 -7.03
CA GLY A 383 16.40 10.12 -6.79
C GLY A 383 15.53 9.75 -7.98
N LEU A 384 14.25 9.64 -7.68
CA LEU A 384 13.19 9.26 -8.58
C LEU A 384 12.39 10.50 -8.97
N LEU A 385 12.41 10.81 -10.27
CA LEU A 385 11.53 11.78 -10.89
C LEU A 385 10.26 11.07 -11.37
N LEU A 386 9.14 11.37 -10.73
CA LEU A 386 7.81 10.92 -11.14
C LEU A 386 7.18 12.04 -11.97
N VAL A 387 6.72 11.72 -13.17
CA VAL A 387 6.12 12.67 -14.12
C VAL A 387 4.74 12.15 -14.49
N THR A 388 3.72 12.72 -13.89
CA THR A 388 2.32 12.38 -14.15
C THR A 388 1.73 13.36 -15.14
N VAL A 389 1.35 12.85 -16.31
CA VAL A 389 0.61 13.60 -17.31
C VAL A 389 -0.87 13.44 -17.03
N ILE A 390 -1.45 14.41 -16.32
CA ILE A 390 -2.86 14.39 -15.88
C ILE A 390 -3.76 14.56 -17.11
N GLY A 391 -3.56 15.65 -17.85
CA GLY A 391 -4.43 15.98 -18.99
C GLY A 391 -3.97 17.22 -19.75
N ALA A 392 -4.70 17.55 -20.80
CA ALA A 392 -4.59 18.83 -21.47
C ALA A 392 -5.97 19.41 -21.76
N LYS A 393 -6.04 20.72 -21.97
CA LYS A 393 -7.25 21.45 -22.33
C LYS A 393 -7.02 22.28 -23.58
N ASP A 394 -8.07 22.48 -24.36
CA ASP A 394 -8.08 23.31 -25.56
C ASP A 394 -6.98 22.96 -26.58
N VAL A 395 -6.56 21.70 -26.66
CA VAL A 395 -5.56 21.27 -27.66
C VAL A 395 -6.19 21.20 -29.05
N GLU A 396 -5.53 21.83 -30.03
CA GLU A 396 -6.04 21.97 -31.39
C GLU A 396 -5.13 21.23 -32.38
N GLY A 397 -5.60 20.12 -32.94
CA GLY A 397 -5.01 19.52 -34.13
C GLY A 397 -5.60 20.15 -35.40
N LYS A 398 -4.79 20.31 -36.45
CA LYS A 398 -5.21 20.92 -37.73
C LYS A 398 -6.28 20.11 -38.46
N HIS A 399 -6.33 18.79 -38.27
CA HIS A 399 -7.24 17.91 -39.01
C HIS A 399 -8.08 16.97 -38.14
N HIS A 400 -7.50 16.45 -37.06
CA HIS A 400 -8.14 15.52 -36.14
C HIS A 400 -7.76 15.89 -34.71
N ASN A 401 -8.52 15.40 -33.73
CA ASN A 401 -8.21 15.61 -32.31
C ASN A 401 -8.11 14.25 -31.62
N ASN A 402 -7.02 13.52 -31.88
CA ASN A 402 -6.70 12.27 -31.19
C ASN A 402 -5.40 12.42 -30.38
N PRO A 403 -5.44 13.18 -29.27
CA PRO A 403 -4.25 13.56 -28.53
C PRO A 403 -3.60 12.41 -27.75
N TYR A 404 -2.26 12.45 -27.71
CA TYR A 404 -1.41 11.72 -26.79
C TYR A 404 -0.20 12.59 -26.42
N SER A 405 0.41 12.34 -25.27
CA SER A 405 1.57 13.08 -24.81
C SER A 405 2.85 12.24 -24.94
N LEU A 406 3.96 12.90 -25.26
CA LEU A 406 5.31 12.35 -25.33
C LEU A 406 6.18 13.09 -24.30
N VAL A 407 6.76 12.33 -23.38
CA VAL A 407 7.69 12.84 -22.36
C VAL A 407 9.10 12.46 -22.76
N TYR A 408 9.96 13.47 -22.93
CA TYR A 408 11.35 13.34 -23.32
C TYR A 408 12.26 13.80 -22.18
N PHE A 409 13.11 12.89 -21.70
CA PHE A 409 14.01 13.19 -20.61
C PHE A 409 15.26 12.29 -20.65
N LYS A 410 16.46 12.88 -20.63
CA LYS A 410 17.76 12.18 -20.76
C LYS A 410 17.84 11.14 -21.89
N GLY A 411 17.23 11.42 -23.04
CA GLY A 411 17.20 10.50 -24.18
C GLY A 411 16.20 9.34 -24.05
N GLU A 412 15.50 9.21 -22.92
CA GLU A 412 14.33 8.34 -22.81
C GLU A 412 13.08 9.05 -23.35
N GLN A 413 12.25 8.30 -24.07
CA GLN A 413 10.97 8.76 -24.59
C GLN A 413 9.84 7.87 -24.06
N LYS A 414 8.88 8.47 -23.35
CA LYS A 414 7.68 7.78 -22.85
C LYS A 414 6.43 8.39 -23.46
N LYS A 415 5.40 7.55 -23.67
CA LYS A 415 4.21 7.91 -24.43
C LYS A 415 2.94 7.52 -23.69
N THR A 416 1.96 8.42 -23.64
CA THR A 416 0.63 8.12 -23.11
C THR A 416 -0.27 7.39 -24.12
N LYS A 417 -1.38 6.84 -23.63
CA LYS A 417 -2.47 6.32 -24.46
C LYS A 417 -3.05 7.42 -25.34
N VAL A 418 -3.52 7.01 -26.52
CA VAL A 418 -4.18 7.93 -27.45
C VAL A 418 -5.65 8.01 -27.10
N ILE A 419 -6.14 9.21 -26.78
CA ILE A 419 -7.56 9.46 -26.57
C ILE A 419 -8.13 9.96 -27.89
N LYS A 420 -9.29 9.45 -28.30
CA LYS A 420 -9.87 9.75 -29.61
C LYS A 420 -10.88 10.88 -29.51
N LYS A 421 -10.91 11.74 -30.54
CA LYS A 421 -11.92 12.78 -30.75
C LYS A 421 -12.14 13.71 -29.55
N THR A 422 -11.08 14.20 -28.92
CA THR A 422 -11.17 15.15 -27.81
C THR A 422 -10.12 16.26 -27.91
N ARG A 423 -10.51 17.47 -27.50
CA ARG A 423 -9.63 18.63 -27.30
C ARG A 423 -9.19 18.78 -25.85
N ASP A 424 -9.79 18.00 -24.95
CA ASP A 424 -9.55 18.03 -23.51
C ASP A 424 -9.23 16.62 -23.01
N PRO A 425 -8.08 16.04 -23.41
CA PRO A 425 -7.70 14.70 -22.97
C PRO A 425 -7.37 14.63 -21.49
N SER A 426 -7.81 13.57 -20.83
CA SER A 426 -7.39 13.19 -19.47
C SER A 426 -6.71 11.82 -19.53
N TRP A 427 -5.40 11.78 -19.33
CA TRP A 427 -4.62 10.54 -19.39
C TRP A 427 -4.42 9.92 -18.01
N ASN A 428 -4.07 10.74 -17.01
CA ASN A 428 -3.69 10.29 -15.66
C ASN A 428 -2.63 9.18 -15.70
N GLU A 429 -1.58 9.37 -16.52
CA GLU A 429 -0.51 8.40 -16.70
C GLU A 429 0.80 8.90 -16.05
N GLU A 430 1.35 8.09 -15.14
CA GLU A 430 2.62 8.37 -14.46
C GLU A 430 3.80 7.69 -15.16
N PHE A 431 4.87 8.46 -15.33
CA PHE A 431 6.14 8.00 -15.86
C PHE A 431 7.25 8.19 -14.84
N GLN A 432 8.09 7.16 -14.69
CA GLN A 432 9.15 7.13 -13.69
C GLN A 432 10.52 7.24 -14.35
N PHE A 433 11.35 8.18 -13.90
CA PHE A 433 12.73 8.36 -14.35
C PHE A 433 13.66 8.34 -13.14
N MET A 434 14.56 7.37 -13.09
CA MET A 434 15.53 7.21 -12.00
C MET A 434 16.84 7.89 -12.37
N LEU A 435 17.34 8.76 -11.51
CA LEU A 435 18.52 9.56 -11.74
C LEU A 435 19.58 9.30 -10.68
N GLU A 436 20.83 9.23 -11.11
CA GLU A 436 22.01 9.08 -10.23
C GLU A 436 22.25 10.34 -9.39
N GLU A 437 21.82 11.50 -9.92
CA GLU A 437 22.00 12.82 -9.32
C GLU A 437 20.72 13.65 -9.55
N PRO A 438 20.43 14.62 -8.67
CA PRO A 438 19.28 15.49 -8.82
C PRO A 438 19.40 16.32 -10.11
N PRO A 439 18.33 16.44 -10.92
CA PRO A 439 18.33 17.12 -12.21
C PRO A 439 18.31 18.65 -12.08
N LEU A 440 19.22 19.23 -11.31
CA LEU A 440 19.25 20.66 -10.97
C LEU A 440 19.47 21.59 -12.18
N LYS A 441 20.01 21.08 -13.28
CA LYS A 441 20.31 21.85 -14.52
C LYS A 441 19.57 21.31 -15.74
N GLU A 442 18.64 20.40 -15.54
CA GLU A 442 18.03 19.66 -16.64
C GLU A 442 16.60 20.10 -16.89
N THR A 443 16.22 20.07 -18.16
CA THR A 443 14.88 20.41 -18.62
C THR A 443 14.18 19.15 -19.11
N ILE A 444 12.94 18.94 -18.66
CA ILE A 444 12.07 17.92 -19.22
C ILE A 444 11.23 18.52 -20.34
N HIS A 445 11.23 17.87 -21.50
CA HIS A 445 10.47 18.29 -22.66
C HIS A 445 9.23 17.41 -22.80
N ILE A 446 8.04 18.01 -22.83
CA ILE A 446 6.78 17.30 -22.93
C ILE A 446 6.00 17.84 -24.12
N GLU A 447 5.67 16.98 -25.07
CA GLU A 447 5.03 17.35 -26.33
C GLU A 447 3.68 16.64 -26.48
N VAL A 448 2.63 17.41 -26.79
CA VAL A 448 1.30 16.87 -27.10
C VAL A 448 1.18 16.67 -28.60
N MET A 449 0.86 15.44 -28.99
CA MET A 449 0.85 14.98 -30.38
C MET A 449 -0.53 14.46 -30.77
N ASN A 450 -0.86 14.59 -32.05
CA ASN A 450 -2.09 14.09 -32.64
C ASN A 450 -1.85 12.83 -33.47
N LYS A 451 -2.66 11.78 -33.28
CA LYS A 451 -2.60 10.55 -34.09
C LYS A 451 -3.66 10.57 -35.21
N ARG A 452 -3.23 10.46 -36.48
CA ARG A 452 -4.16 10.33 -37.62
C ARG A 452 -4.70 8.90 -37.76
N TRP A 453 -5.90 8.77 -38.34
CA TRP A 453 -6.66 7.50 -38.42
C TRP A 453 -6.18 6.54 -39.54
N ARG A 454 -5.38 7.00 -40.52
CA ARG A 454 -4.87 6.17 -41.63
C ARG A 454 -3.36 6.34 -41.79
N ASP A 455 -2.58 5.47 -41.15
CA ASP A 455 -1.14 5.35 -41.38
C ASP A 455 -0.87 4.17 -42.33
N ILE A 456 -1.05 4.40 -43.63
CA ILE A 456 -0.39 3.61 -44.67
C ILE A 456 0.55 4.59 -45.34
N ILE A 457 1.87 4.41 -45.12
CA ILE A 457 2.97 4.99 -45.89
C ILE A 457 3.28 6.48 -45.53
N PHE A 458 4.23 6.64 -44.58
CA PHE A 458 5.06 7.82 -44.26
C PHE A 458 4.43 9.10 -43.64
N ARG A 459 4.83 9.33 -42.38
CA ARG A 459 5.06 10.60 -41.67
C ARG A 459 4.03 11.73 -41.85
N SER A 460 3.02 11.77 -40.98
CA SER A 460 2.59 13.05 -40.40
C SER A 460 2.11 12.87 -38.96
N LYS A 461 3.07 12.75 -38.03
CA LYS A 461 2.80 13.04 -36.62
C LYS A 461 2.71 14.57 -36.52
N GLU A 462 1.63 15.06 -35.93
CA GLU A 462 1.37 16.49 -35.85
C GLU A 462 1.45 16.94 -34.40
N SER A 463 2.36 17.87 -34.12
CA SER A 463 2.50 18.50 -32.81
C SER A 463 1.38 19.50 -32.59
N MET A 464 0.72 19.41 -31.43
CA MET A 464 -0.32 20.32 -30.95
C MET A 464 0.22 21.32 -29.92
N GLY A 465 1.51 21.22 -29.60
CA GLY A 465 2.24 22.10 -28.70
C GLY A 465 3.13 21.32 -27.74
N HIS A 466 4.08 22.01 -27.12
CA HIS A 466 5.03 21.43 -26.15
C HIS A 466 5.25 22.35 -24.97
N VAL A 467 5.90 21.83 -23.93
CA VAL A 467 6.40 22.59 -22.79
C VAL A 467 7.77 22.08 -22.41
N ASP A 468 8.66 23.01 -22.06
CA ASP A 468 9.96 22.73 -21.46
C ASP A 468 9.93 23.20 -20.01
N ILE A 469 10.18 22.28 -19.08
CA ILE A 469 10.10 22.55 -17.64
C ILE A 469 11.48 22.34 -17.02
N ASN A 470 11.98 23.36 -16.33
CA ASN A 470 13.20 23.25 -15.55
C ASN A 470 12.90 22.47 -14.26
N LEU A 471 13.68 21.41 -14.01
CA LEU A 471 13.46 20.54 -12.86
C LEU A 471 14.07 21.07 -11.55
N ILE A 472 14.80 22.20 -11.57
CA ILE A 472 15.41 22.78 -10.37
C ILE A 472 14.37 23.06 -9.27
N ASP A 473 13.22 23.63 -9.65
CA ASP A 473 12.16 23.97 -8.70
C ASP A 473 11.46 22.71 -8.16
N VAL A 474 11.35 21.68 -8.99
CA VAL A 474 10.83 20.35 -8.58
C VAL A 474 11.75 19.70 -7.57
N VAL A 475 13.07 19.79 -7.76
CA VAL A 475 14.04 19.22 -6.83
C VAL A 475 14.04 19.98 -5.51
N ASN A 476 13.99 21.32 -5.56
CA ASN A 476 14.00 22.16 -4.36
C ASN A 476 12.71 22.02 -3.54
N ASN A 477 11.56 21.93 -4.20
CA ASN A 477 10.25 21.85 -3.55
C ASN A 477 9.76 20.41 -3.33
N GLY A 478 10.43 19.41 -3.94
CA GLY A 478 10.06 17.98 -3.91
C GLY A 478 8.82 17.61 -4.73
N HIS A 479 7.94 18.57 -5.02
CA HIS A 479 6.67 18.37 -5.72
C HIS A 479 6.25 19.64 -6.44
N MET A 480 5.67 19.49 -7.63
CA MET A 480 5.13 20.56 -8.43
C MET A 480 3.91 20.05 -9.20
N ASN A 481 2.76 20.69 -9.02
CA ASN A 481 1.51 20.33 -9.69
C ASN A 481 0.91 21.58 -10.32
N ASP A 482 1.14 21.74 -11.61
CA ASP A 482 0.89 23.00 -12.31
C ASP A 482 0.34 22.82 -13.71
N LYS A 483 -0.28 23.91 -14.20
CA LYS A 483 -0.82 24.01 -15.55
C LYS A 483 0.08 24.90 -16.39
N TYR A 484 0.53 24.36 -17.52
CA TYR A 484 1.46 25.01 -18.42
C TYR A 484 0.79 25.33 -19.74
N HIS A 485 0.95 26.56 -20.20
CA HIS A 485 0.56 26.91 -21.56
C HIS A 485 1.50 26.22 -22.56
N LEU A 486 0.91 25.52 -23.53
CA LEU A 486 1.67 24.83 -24.56
C LEU A 486 2.26 25.85 -25.53
N ILE A 487 3.59 25.83 -25.67
CA ILE A 487 4.32 26.55 -26.70
C ILE A 487 3.88 25.98 -28.06
N ASN A 488 3.72 26.87 -29.06
CA ASN A 488 3.17 26.57 -30.38
C ASN A 488 1.70 26.10 -30.36
N SER A 489 0.95 26.39 -29.28
CA SER A 489 -0.50 26.24 -29.22
C SER A 489 -1.18 27.59 -29.02
N LYS A 490 -2.39 27.78 -29.58
CA LYS A 490 -3.14 29.04 -29.42
C LYS A 490 -3.71 29.21 -28.01
N LYS A 491 -4.32 28.14 -27.50
CA LYS A 491 -5.03 28.10 -26.21
C LYS A 491 -4.73 26.84 -25.41
N GLY A 492 -3.91 25.93 -25.95
CA GLY A 492 -3.64 24.65 -25.31
C GLY A 492 -2.94 24.82 -23.97
N VAL A 493 -3.44 24.11 -22.96
CA VAL A 493 -2.84 24.07 -21.62
C VAL A 493 -2.66 22.60 -21.24
N ILE A 494 -1.49 22.22 -20.74
CA ILE A 494 -1.23 20.88 -20.22
C ILE A 494 -1.15 20.94 -18.69
N HIS A 495 -1.73 19.96 -18.02
CA HIS A 495 -1.70 19.80 -16.57
C HIS A 495 -0.76 18.65 -16.22
N LEU A 496 0.28 18.97 -15.46
CA LEU A 496 1.35 18.07 -15.09
C LEU A 496 1.54 18.05 -13.58
N ASP A 497 1.81 16.86 -13.06
CA ASP A 497 2.22 16.65 -11.68
C ASP A 497 3.60 15.97 -11.69
N ILE A 498 4.62 16.69 -11.22
CA ILE A 498 6.01 16.25 -11.22
C ILE A 498 6.52 16.18 -9.79
N ARG A 499 7.06 15.03 -9.37
CA ARG A 499 7.59 14.82 -8.02
C ARG A 499 9.04 14.36 -8.08
N TRP A 500 9.86 14.91 -7.21
CA TRP A 500 11.22 14.45 -6.97
C TRP A 500 11.27 13.77 -5.60
N LYS A 501 11.61 12.48 -5.59
CA LYS A 501 11.82 11.71 -4.38
C LYS A 501 13.28 11.34 -4.27
N VAL A 502 13.96 11.82 -3.24
CA VAL A 502 15.31 11.35 -2.91
C VAL A 502 15.23 9.88 -2.48
N ILE A 503 16.13 9.06 -3.02
CA ILE A 503 16.23 7.62 -2.74
C ILE A 503 17.55 7.38 -2.03
#